data_AF-A0A6A5A4T8-F1
#
_entry.id   AF-A0A6A5A4T8-F1
#
_cell.length_a   1.000
_cell.length_b   1.000
_cell.length_c   1.000
_cell.angle_alpha   90.00
_cell.angle_beta   90.00
_cell.angle_gamma   90.00
#
_symmetry.space_group_name_H-M   'P 1'
#
loop_
_entity.id
_entity.type
_entity.pdbx_description
1 polymer ?
#
loop_
_entity_poly.entity_id
_entity_poly.type
_entity_poly.pdbx_seq_one_letter_code
_entity_poly.pdbx_strand_id
1 'polypeptide(L)'
;MALLFPLLRIFGSRHALFMLMQWSIDTEVESALSLATLFRSDDYSSRLLSTYAKAVGLRFIHTALADHIRALCTDKATYHSSDFELNVVKDPTLTDPAKLERNAANLMAVCQTIVDSILTHMDDLPLSFVHVCRYLKDKLIERFLDTEDDYDGSSTPIKAIMGGFLFLRFICPAITTPHSYGLLDQVPDASSRRILVLVTKLLFNCSTDVEFGVKEAYMRVVNGFIVENAPRMAFLYTRLTAKRDGEVEQCFTADSDGIFARVAPDQLAQDLHDVVTALGKHIDDVQAKVAVASEPLAAQLHALVCPSSSALEDEVVLPVPEEKLKPKGAGMILNFFKKSSGGGGSFTASQQPPPTN
;
A
#
# COMPACT_ATOMS: atom_id res chain seq x y z
N MET A 1 -8.25 -11.77 3.50
CA MET A 1 -7.19 -11.71 2.47
C MET A 1 -7.54 -12.42 1.18
N ALA A 2 -8.25 -13.56 1.23
CA ALA A 2 -8.39 -14.47 0.09
C ALA A 2 -8.90 -13.84 -1.22
N LEU A 3 -9.72 -12.79 -1.17
CA LEU A 3 -10.38 -12.25 -2.36
C LEU A 3 -9.78 -10.95 -2.91
N LEU A 4 -8.76 -10.35 -2.28
CA LEU A 4 -8.23 -9.06 -2.74
C LEU A 4 -7.68 -9.16 -4.17
N PHE A 5 -6.80 -10.12 -4.39
CA PHE A 5 -6.21 -10.37 -5.70
C PHE A 5 -7.23 -10.90 -6.74
N PRO A 6 -8.09 -11.89 -6.41
CA PRO A 6 -9.17 -12.29 -7.31
C PRO A 6 -10.03 -11.13 -7.79
N LEU A 7 -10.48 -10.25 -6.89
CA LEU A 7 -11.29 -9.08 -7.28
C LEU A 7 -10.51 -8.11 -8.17
N LEU A 8 -9.26 -7.79 -7.82
CA LEU A 8 -8.42 -6.93 -8.66
C LEU A 8 -8.23 -7.51 -10.06
N ARG A 9 -8.00 -8.82 -10.19
CA ARG A 9 -7.85 -9.49 -11.49
C ARG A 9 -9.15 -9.55 -12.29
N ILE A 10 -10.29 -9.84 -11.66
CA ILE A 10 -11.60 -9.87 -12.34
C ILE A 10 -12.00 -8.48 -12.83
N PHE A 11 -11.83 -7.43 -12.01
CA PHE A 11 -12.09 -6.05 -12.43
C PHE A 11 -11.07 -5.58 -13.47
N GLY A 12 -9.81 -5.99 -13.31
CA GLY A 12 -8.74 -5.69 -14.26
C GLY A 12 -9.02 -6.25 -15.65
N SER A 13 -9.42 -7.52 -15.74
CA SER A 13 -9.73 -8.18 -17.01
C SER A 13 -10.94 -7.59 -17.72
N ARG A 14 -11.72 -6.76 -17.04
CA ARG A 14 -12.89 -6.05 -17.57
C ARG A 14 -12.68 -4.54 -17.71
N HIS A 15 -11.44 -4.06 -17.59
CA HIS A 15 -11.10 -2.63 -17.65
C HIS A 15 -11.83 -1.77 -16.59
N ALA A 16 -12.26 -2.38 -15.49
CA ALA A 16 -13.09 -1.75 -14.47
C ALA A 16 -12.34 -1.45 -13.15
N LEU A 17 -11.00 -1.54 -13.15
CA LEU A 17 -10.20 -1.28 -11.94
C LEU A 17 -10.38 0.13 -11.39
N PHE A 18 -10.57 1.12 -12.26
CA PHE A 18 -10.81 2.50 -11.83
C PHE A 18 -12.07 2.58 -10.96
N MET A 19 -13.17 1.92 -11.36
CA MET A 19 -14.42 1.88 -10.59
C MET A 19 -14.22 1.23 -9.22
N LEU A 20 -13.44 0.15 -9.18
CA LEU A 20 -13.14 -0.56 -7.93
C LEU A 20 -12.32 0.31 -6.97
N MET A 21 -11.36 1.08 -7.49
CA MET A 21 -10.57 2.01 -6.68
C MET A 21 -11.41 3.19 -6.21
N GLN A 22 -12.28 3.74 -7.06
CA GLN A 22 -13.24 4.78 -6.66
C GLN A 22 -14.15 4.29 -5.54
N TRP A 23 -14.77 3.11 -5.70
CA TRP A 23 -15.59 2.50 -4.65
C TRP A 23 -14.82 2.30 -3.34
N SER A 24 -13.56 1.86 -3.41
CA SER A 24 -12.72 1.68 -2.22
C SER A 24 -12.45 3.01 -1.51
N ILE A 25 -12.16 4.06 -2.28
CA ILE A 25 -11.92 5.40 -1.76
C ILE A 25 -13.19 5.97 -1.16
N ASP A 26 -14.31 5.92 -1.89
CA ASP A 26 -15.60 6.43 -1.43
C ASP A 26 -16.01 5.75 -0.12
N THR A 27 -15.88 4.42 -0.03
CA THR A 27 -16.18 3.66 1.21
C THR A 27 -15.29 4.06 2.38
N GLU A 28 -13.98 4.26 2.16
CA GLU A 28 -13.07 4.70 3.21
C GLU A 28 -13.41 6.10 3.70
N VAL A 29 -13.63 7.02 2.75
CA VAL A 29 -13.98 8.40 3.03
C VAL A 29 -15.32 8.45 3.76
N GLU A 30 -16.30 7.64 3.34
CA GLU A 30 -17.62 7.55 3.95
C GLU A 30 -17.63 7.01 5.38
N SER A 31 -16.74 6.09 5.69
CA SER A 31 -16.62 5.49 7.02
C SER A 31 -15.76 6.33 7.99
N ALA A 32 -14.94 7.25 7.49
CA ALA A 32 -14.08 8.08 8.32
C ALA A 32 -14.88 9.11 9.15
N LEU A 33 -14.65 9.12 10.47
CA LEU A 33 -15.26 10.09 11.40
C LEU A 33 -14.51 11.44 11.42
N SER A 34 -13.23 11.41 11.06
CA SER A 34 -12.35 12.58 10.99
C SER A 34 -11.16 12.29 10.07
N LEU A 35 -10.47 13.35 9.64
CA LEU A 35 -9.21 13.23 8.90
C LEU A 35 -8.15 12.42 9.65
N ALA A 36 -8.14 12.48 10.99
CA ALA A 36 -7.20 11.73 11.81
C ALA A 36 -7.48 10.22 11.81
N THR A 37 -8.72 9.80 11.60
CA THR A 37 -9.13 8.38 11.58
C THR A 37 -9.12 7.78 10.18
N LEU A 38 -9.07 8.61 9.14
CA LEU A 38 -8.97 8.17 7.77
C LEU A 38 -7.76 7.26 7.62
N PHE A 39 -7.92 6.15 6.92
CA PHE A 39 -6.80 5.28 6.62
C PHE A 39 -6.10 4.67 7.86
N ARG A 40 -6.83 4.57 8.98
CA ARG A 40 -6.38 3.85 10.19
C ARG A 40 -7.11 2.53 10.43
N SER A 41 -8.24 2.29 9.77
CA SER A 41 -8.93 1.00 9.80
C SER A 41 -8.17 -0.06 8.99
N ASP A 42 -8.35 -1.33 9.36
CA ASP A 42 -7.93 -2.50 8.57
C ASP A 42 -9.16 -3.16 7.94
N ASP A 43 -9.94 -2.36 7.21
CA ASP A 43 -11.13 -2.83 6.49
C ASP A 43 -10.78 -3.32 5.08
N TYR A 44 -11.80 -3.81 4.37
CA TYR A 44 -11.58 -4.37 3.04
C TYR A 44 -11.21 -3.29 2.00
N SER A 45 -11.82 -2.10 2.07
CA SER A 45 -11.56 -0.96 1.17
C SER A 45 -10.12 -0.49 1.25
N SER A 46 -9.64 -0.19 2.46
CA SER A 46 -8.26 0.26 2.69
C SER A 46 -7.22 -0.78 2.23
N ARG A 47 -7.49 -2.05 2.49
CA ARG A 47 -6.61 -3.15 2.07
C ARG A 47 -6.60 -3.35 0.57
N LEU A 48 -7.76 -3.19 -0.09
CA LEU A 48 -7.87 -3.30 -1.54
C LEU A 48 -7.06 -2.19 -2.21
N LEU A 49 -7.22 -0.96 -1.75
CA LEU A 49 -6.45 0.19 -2.22
C LEU A 49 -4.94 0.02 -1.99
N SER A 50 -4.54 -0.45 -0.80
CA SER A 50 -3.13 -0.72 -0.47
C SER A 50 -2.53 -1.85 -1.32
N THR A 51 -3.32 -2.90 -1.60
CA THR A 51 -2.88 -4.03 -2.43
C THR A 51 -2.69 -3.59 -3.88
N TYR A 52 -3.61 -2.81 -4.42
CA TYR A 52 -3.48 -2.19 -5.73
C TYR A 52 -2.23 -1.31 -5.80
N ALA A 53 -2.11 -0.34 -4.88
CA ALA A 53 -0.99 0.60 -4.80
C ALA A 53 0.36 -0.13 -4.72
N LYS A 54 0.45 -1.18 -3.90
CA LYS A 54 1.64 -2.03 -3.81
C LYS A 54 1.96 -2.71 -5.13
N ALA A 55 0.96 -3.24 -5.84
CA ALA A 55 1.17 -3.98 -7.07
C ALA A 55 1.67 -3.11 -8.22
N VAL A 56 1.01 -1.98 -8.48
CA VAL A 56 1.41 -1.08 -9.57
C VAL A 56 2.62 -0.23 -9.21
N GLY A 57 2.76 0.16 -7.94
CA GLY A 57 3.84 1.02 -7.45
C GLY A 57 5.14 0.29 -7.10
N LEU A 58 5.20 -1.04 -7.24
CA LEU A 58 6.37 -1.83 -6.80
C LEU A 58 7.67 -1.37 -7.48
N ARG A 59 7.61 -1.00 -8.77
CA ARG A 59 8.78 -0.49 -9.50
C ARG A 59 9.34 0.77 -8.85
N PHE A 60 8.49 1.74 -8.52
CA PHE A 60 8.88 2.95 -7.80
C PHE A 60 9.55 2.64 -6.47
N ILE A 61 8.98 1.71 -5.68
CA ILE A 61 9.57 1.29 -4.40
C ILE A 61 10.97 0.72 -4.58
N HIS A 62 11.18 -0.11 -5.60
CA HIS A 62 12.49 -0.65 -5.91
C HIS A 62 13.48 0.44 -6.32
N THR A 63 13.10 1.33 -7.24
CA THR A 63 14.00 2.39 -7.70
C THR A 63 14.33 3.37 -6.56
N ALA A 64 13.33 3.81 -5.81
CA ALA A 64 13.51 4.83 -4.78
C ALA A 64 14.18 4.31 -3.51
N LEU A 65 13.88 3.07 -3.07
CA LEU A 65 14.22 2.62 -1.72
C LEU A 65 15.24 1.49 -1.68
N ALA A 66 15.38 0.66 -2.73
CA ALA A 66 16.06 -0.63 -2.57
C ALA A 66 17.53 -0.49 -2.12
N ASP A 67 18.29 0.43 -2.71
CA ASP A 67 19.70 0.60 -2.38
C ASP A 67 19.89 1.15 -0.96
N HIS A 68 19.09 2.14 -0.57
CA HIS A 68 19.07 2.70 0.78
C HIS A 68 18.77 1.62 1.83
N ILE A 69 17.69 0.84 1.60
CA ILE A 69 17.25 -0.17 2.56
C ILE A 69 18.22 -1.35 2.63
N ARG A 70 18.79 -1.78 1.49
CA ARG A 70 19.84 -2.81 1.48
C ARG A 70 21.05 -2.34 2.26
N ALA A 71 21.56 -1.13 2.00
CA ALA A 71 22.71 -0.58 2.69
C ALA A 71 22.52 -0.58 4.22
N LEU A 72 21.39 -0.06 4.71
CA LEU A 72 21.06 -0.07 6.15
C LEU A 72 20.99 -1.48 6.76
N CYS A 73 20.70 -2.50 5.94
CA CYS A 73 20.54 -3.86 6.41
C CYS A 73 21.81 -4.71 6.30
N THR A 74 22.68 -4.44 5.33
CA THR A 74 23.83 -5.29 5.00
C THR A 74 25.18 -4.66 5.31
N ASP A 75 25.33 -3.34 5.22
CA ASP A 75 26.58 -2.65 5.54
C ASP A 75 26.65 -2.33 7.04
N LYS A 76 27.01 -3.36 7.82
CA LYS A 76 27.13 -3.26 9.28
C LYS A 76 28.36 -2.49 9.75
N ALA A 77 29.33 -2.25 8.86
CA ALA A 77 30.51 -1.46 9.17
C ALA A 77 30.16 0.03 9.23
N THR A 78 29.27 0.47 8.34
CA THR A 78 28.77 1.85 8.29
C THR A 78 27.52 2.05 9.16
N TYR A 79 26.61 1.08 9.18
CA TYR A 79 25.30 1.21 9.82
C TYR A 79 25.14 0.25 10.99
N HIS A 80 25.58 0.68 12.17
CA HIS A 80 25.36 -0.06 13.41
C HIS A 80 24.21 0.56 14.22
N SER A 81 23.33 -0.26 14.80
CA SER A 81 22.12 0.25 15.48
C SER A 81 22.41 1.18 16.68
N SER A 82 23.59 1.09 17.31
CA SER A 82 24.00 2.01 18.37
C SER A 82 24.20 3.44 17.89
N ASP A 83 24.44 3.63 16.59
CA ASP A 83 24.76 4.92 15.99
C ASP A 83 23.50 5.64 15.48
N PHE A 84 22.33 5.02 15.70
CA PHE A 84 21.01 5.54 15.38
C PHE A 84 20.08 5.60 16.60
N GLU A 85 20.43 4.95 17.72
CA GLU A 85 19.58 4.95 18.91
C GLU A 85 19.52 6.36 19.53
N LEU A 86 18.31 6.78 19.90
CA LEU A 86 18.02 8.09 20.49
C LEU A 86 17.39 7.96 21.88
N ASN A 87 16.96 6.76 22.26
CA ASN A 87 16.32 6.51 23.54
C ASN A 87 17.36 6.16 24.61
N VAL A 88 17.60 7.10 25.52
CA VAL A 88 18.53 6.96 26.66
C VAL A 88 18.21 5.76 27.55
N VAL A 89 16.94 5.35 27.66
CA VAL A 89 16.55 4.16 28.44
C VAL A 89 17.05 2.87 27.78
N LYS A 90 17.16 2.86 26.44
CA LYS A 90 17.69 1.71 25.68
C LYS A 90 19.21 1.73 25.56
N ASP A 91 19.81 2.90 25.50
CA ASP A 91 21.26 3.09 25.50
C ASP A 91 21.65 4.20 26.50
N PRO A 92 22.08 3.83 27.73
CA PRO A 92 22.48 4.78 28.75
C PRO A 92 23.65 5.69 28.36
N THR A 93 24.46 5.30 27.37
CA THR A 93 25.59 6.12 26.89
C THR A 93 25.14 7.36 26.12
N LEU A 94 23.85 7.46 25.76
CA LEU A 94 23.23 8.65 25.17
C LEU A 94 23.00 9.78 26.18
N THR A 95 23.41 9.60 27.43
CA THR A 95 23.55 10.70 28.39
C THR A 95 24.63 11.70 27.97
N ASP A 96 25.58 11.28 27.12
CA ASP A 96 26.49 12.17 26.42
C ASP A 96 25.77 12.92 25.28
N PRO A 97 25.60 14.26 25.37
CA PRO A 97 24.94 15.05 24.34
C PRO A 97 25.61 14.93 22.97
N ALA A 98 26.94 14.80 22.91
CA ALA A 98 27.67 14.74 21.65
C ALA A 98 27.40 13.43 20.89
N LYS A 99 27.21 12.31 21.60
CA LYS A 99 26.78 11.06 20.99
C LYS A 99 25.32 11.14 20.52
N LEU A 100 24.42 11.68 21.33
CA LEU A 100 23.01 11.84 20.96
C LEU A 100 22.85 12.69 19.71
N GLU A 101 23.54 13.83 19.64
CA GLU A 101 23.53 14.72 18.47
C GLU A 101 24.07 14.03 17.22
N ARG A 102 25.17 13.27 17.35
CA ARG A 102 25.71 12.48 16.23
C ARG A 102 24.72 11.43 15.73
N ASN A 103 24.08 10.70 16.64
CA ASN A 103 23.08 9.69 16.29
C ASN A 103 21.86 10.31 15.62
N ALA A 104 21.41 11.47 16.10
CA ALA A 104 20.34 12.24 15.49
C ALA A 104 20.73 12.69 14.06
N ALA A 105 21.95 13.20 13.89
CA ALA A 105 22.49 13.60 12.59
C ALA A 105 22.57 12.41 11.61
N ASN A 106 23.02 11.24 12.05
CA ASN A 106 23.04 10.02 11.24
C ASN A 106 21.63 9.64 10.77
N LEU A 107 20.65 9.64 11.68
CA LEU A 107 19.26 9.32 11.35
C LEU A 107 18.66 10.33 10.35
N MET A 108 18.88 11.62 10.58
CA MET A 108 18.42 12.69 9.70
C MET A 108 19.08 12.60 8.31
N ALA A 109 20.39 12.33 8.24
CA ALA A 109 21.10 12.17 6.98
C ALA A 109 20.55 10.99 6.15
N VAL A 110 20.32 9.84 6.78
CA VAL A 110 19.70 8.69 6.10
C VAL A 110 18.29 9.04 5.62
N CYS A 111 17.46 9.64 6.47
CA CYS A 111 16.12 10.05 6.06
C CYS A 111 16.15 11.07 4.93
N GLN A 112 17.14 11.97 4.92
CA GLN A 112 17.32 12.96 3.86
C GLN A 112 17.57 12.29 2.51
N THR A 113 18.49 11.33 2.46
CA THR A 113 18.78 10.59 1.21
C THR A 113 17.54 9.86 0.68
N ILE A 114 16.71 9.30 1.56
CA ILE A 114 15.46 8.64 1.19
C ILE A 114 14.44 9.64 0.66
N VAL A 115 14.27 10.80 1.31
CA VAL A 115 13.37 11.88 0.83
C VAL A 115 13.82 12.38 -0.54
N ASP A 116 15.12 12.60 -0.73
CA ASP A 116 15.71 13.04 -2.00
C ASP A 116 15.43 12.02 -3.10
N SER A 117 15.63 10.73 -2.81
CA SER A 117 15.37 9.62 -3.73
C SER A 117 13.89 9.52 -4.12
N ILE A 118 12.98 9.59 -3.14
CA ILE A 118 11.52 9.59 -3.39
C ILE A 118 11.13 10.73 -4.34
N LEU A 119 11.64 11.93 -4.11
CA LEU A 119 11.35 13.11 -4.93
C LEU A 119 11.96 13.01 -6.35
N THR A 120 13.14 12.41 -6.46
CA THR A 120 13.83 12.21 -7.74
C THR A 120 13.10 11.19 -8.62
N HIS A 121 12.56 10.13 -8.00
CA HIS A 121 11.91 9.03 -8.70
C HIS A 121 10.38 9.14 -8.78
N MET A 122 9.81 10.31 -8.51
CA MET A 122 8.35 10.50 -8.55
C MET A 122 7.72 10.12 -9.90
N ASP A 123 8.45 10.31 -11.00
CA ASP A 123 7.95 10.01 -12.34
C ASP A 123 7.91 8.50 -12.64
N ASP A 124 8.50 7.65 -11.77
CA ASP A 124 8.36 6.20 -11.84
C ASP A 124 7.01 5.70 -11.31
N LEU A 125 6.27 6.54 -10.57
CA LEU A 125 4.92 6.22 -10.11
C LEU A 125 3.95 6.14 -11.30
N PRO A 126 3.11 5.09 -11.36
CA PRO A 126 2.16 4.94 -12.45
C PRO A 126 1.10 6.05 -12.47
N LEU A 127 0.59 6.41 -13.64
CA LEU A 127 -0.42 7.46 -13.79
C LEU A 127 -1.72 7.11 -13.06
N SER A 128 -2.11 5.85 -13.07
CA SER A 128 -3.25 5.36 -12.28
C SER A 128 -3.09 5.61 -10.78
N PHE A 129 -1.87 5.59 -10.24
CA PHE A 129 -1.59 5.95 -8.85
C PHE A 129 -1.83 7.44 -8.59
N VAL A 130 -1.40 8.29 -9.52
CA VAL A 130 -1.66 9.74 -9.46
C VAL A 130 -3.18 10.01 -9.51
N HIS A 131 -3.92 9.28 -10.36
CA HIS A 131 -5.39 9.37 -10.39
C HIS A 131 -6.03 8.92 -9.07
N VAL A 132 -5.53 7.85 -8.43
CA VAL A 132 -5.96 7.46 -7.07
C VAL A 132 -5.72 8.58 -6.07
N CYS A 133 -4.52 9.15 -6.01
CA CYS A 133 -4.18 10.24 -5.08
C CYS A 133 -5.04 11.48 -5.31
N ARG A 134 -5.28 11.84 -6.58
CA ARG A 134 -6.13 12.97 -6.94
C ARG A 134 -7.60 12.73 -6.55
N TYR A 135 -8.17 11.60 -6.93
CA TYR A 135 -9.57 11.28 -6.60
C TYR A 135 -9.79 11.25 -5.09
N LEU A 136 -8.83 10.68 -4.36
CA LEU A 136 -8.82 10.68 -2.90
C LEU A 136 -8.81 12.11 -2.33
N LYS A 137 -7.96 13.00 -2.85
CA LYS A 137 -7.96 14.42 -2.46
C LYS A 137 -9.32 15.06 -2.71
N ASP A 138 -9.85 14.93 -3.93
CA ASP A 138 -11.10 15.55 -4.34
C ASP A 138 -12.26 15.11 -3.42
N LYS A 139 -12.38 13.80 -3.14
CA LYS A 139 -13.41 13.24 -2.24
C LYS A 139 -13.31 13.70 -0.79
N LEU A 140 -12.09 13.93 -0.31
CA LEU A 140 -11.88 14.37 1.06
C LEU A 140 -12.10 15.87 1.24
N ILE A 141 -11.79 16.66 0.22
CA ILE A 141 -12.18 18.06 0.17
C ILE A 141 -13.71 18.13 0.23
N GLU A 142 -14.41 17.39 -0.64
CA GLU A 142 -15.89 17.35 -0.67
C GLU A 142 -16.52 16.99 0.69
N ARG A 143 -15.87 16.12 1.48
CA ARG A 143 -16.44 15.64 2.75
C ARG A 143 -16.04 16.45 3.97
N PHE A 144 -14.79 16.92 4.05
CA PHE A 144 -14.22 17.44 5.29
C PHE A 144 -13.78 18.90 5.20
N LEU A 145 -13.78 19.54 4.02
CA LEU A 145 -13.25 20.88 3.82
C LEU A 145 -14.30 21.76 3.13
N ASP A 146 -14.80 22.75 3.87
CA ASP A 146 -15.87 23.66 3.41
C ASP A 146 -15.36 24.86 2.57
N THR A 147 -14.05 25.02 2.38
CA THR A 147 -13.44 26.25 1.82
C THR A 147 -12.47 26.00 0.66
N GLU A 148 -12.57 26.85 -0.39
CA GLU A 148 -11.71 26.78 -1.60
C GLU A 148 -10.21 27.00 -1.31
N ASP A 149 -9.85 27.60 -0.18
CA ASP A 149 -8.46 27.86 0.24
C ASP A 149 -7.66 26.57 0.57
N ASP A 150 -8.32 25.42 0.71
CA ASP A 150 -7.69 24.14 1.07
C ASP A 150 -7.22 23.30 -0.14
N TYR A 151 -7.36 23.82 -1.37
CA TYR A 151 -7.02 23.09 -2.61
C TYR A 151 -5.52 23.05 -2.92
N ASP A 152 -4.70 23.89 -2.29
CA ASP A 152 -3.24 23.82 -2.40
C ASP A 152 -2.73 22.58 -1.66
N GLY A 153 -1.86 21.79 -2.31
CA GLY A 153 -1.32 20.54 -1.74
C GLY A 153 -0.48 20.73 -0.47
N SER A 154 -0.34 21.97 0.01
CA SER A 154 0.28 22.37 1.26
C SER A 154 -0.68 22.40 2.47
N SER A 155 -2.00 22.28 2.26
CA SER A 155 -2.97 22.34 3.37
C SER A 155 -2.76 21.18 4.35
N THR A 156 -2.86 21.47 5.65
CA THR A 156 -2.71 20.47 6.74
C THR A 156 -3.57 19.21 6.51
N PRO A 157 -4.83 19.32 6.03
CA PRO A 157 -5.63 18.17 5.64
C PRO A 157 -4.98 17.30 4.57
N ILE A 158 -4.50 17.88 3.46
CA ILE A 158 -3.91 17.12 2.35
C ILE A 158 -2.64 16.40 2.81
N LYS A 159 -1.81 17.04 3.63
CA LYS A 159 -0.62 16.42 4.22
C LYS A 159 -0.97 15.20 5.07
N ALA A 160 -1.99 15.31 5.93
CA ALA A 160 -2.45 14.21 6.76
C ALA A 160 -2.98 13.03 5.93
N ILE A 161 -3.73 13.32 4.87
CA ILE A 161 -4.32 12.32 3.98
C ILE A 161 -3.24 11.61 3.17
N MET A 162 -2.40 12.36 2.47
CA MET A 162 -1.35 11.80 1.62
C MET A 162 -0.29 11.10 2.46
N GLY A 163 0.06 11.62 3.64
CA GLY A 163 0.89 10.91 4.62
C GLY A 163 0.25 9.59 5.08
N GLY A 164 -1.05 9.58 5.35
CA GLY A 164 -1.80 8.38 5.74
C GLY A 164 -1.95 7.33 4.63
N PHE A 165 -2.06 7.74 3.37
CA PHE A 165 -2.12 6.80 2.24
C PHE A 165 -0.73 6.42 1.71
N LEU A 166 0.02 7.39 1.21
CA LEU A 166 1.31 7.17 0.53
C LEU A 166 2.38 6.67 1.50
N PHE A 167 2.54 7.32 2.66
CA PHE A 167 3.58 6.92 3.60
C PHE A 167 3.12 5.73 4.45
N LEU A 168 2.06 5.88 5.22
CA LEU A 168 1.64 4.84 6.17
C LEU A 168 1.24 3.52 5.50
N ARG A 169 0.62 3.52 4.31
CA ARG A 169 0.12 2.29 3.67
C ARG A 169 0.93 1.79 2.49
N PHE A 170 1.88 2.56 1.98
CA PHE A 170 2.68 2.15 0.83
C PHE A 170 4.19 2.21 1.08
N ILE A 171 4.76 3.37 1.42
CA ILE A 171 6.22 3.54 1.60
C ILE A 171 6.71 2.95 2.93
N CYS A 172 6.12 3.33 4.07
CA CYS A 172 6.54 2.87 5.41
C CYS A 172 6.47 1.34 5.58
N PRO A 173 5.45 0.62 5.05
CA PRO A 173 5.46 -0.83 5.06
C PRO A 173 6.64 -1.43 4.27
N ALA A 174 7.05 -0.80 3.16
CA ALA A 174 8.22 -1.23 2.38
C ALA A 174 9.54 -1.04 3.16
N ILE A 175 9.63 -0.02 4.01
CA ILE A 175 10.80 0.22 4.86
C ILE A 175 10.83 -0.75 6.05
N THR A 176 9.69 -1.00 6.69
CA THR A 176 9.61 -1.83 7.91
C THR A 176 9.60 -3.34 7.64
N THR A 177 9.04 -3.75 6.50
CA THR A 177 8.97 -5.16 6.07
C THR A 177 9.55 -5.35 4.67
N PRO A 178 10.84 -5.00 4.45
CA PRO A 178 11.43 -4.90 3.11
C PRO A 178 11.48 -6.22 2.34
N HIS A 179 11.57 -7.36 3.04
CA HIS A 179 11.47 -8.69 2.44
C HIS A 179 10.10 -8.94 1.81
N SER A 180 9.03 -8.41 2.42
CA SER A 180 7.67 -8.47 1.88
C SER A 180 7.45 -7.52 0.71
N TYR A 181 8.47 -6.73 0.33
CA TYR A 181 8.54 -5.90 -0.88
C TYR A 181 9.67 -6.32 -1.83
N GLY A 182 10.40 -7.41 -1.55
CA GLY A 182 11.47 -7.89 -2.43
C GLY A 182 12.72 -7.00 -2.41
N LEU A 183 12.82 -6.09 -1.44
CA LEU A 183 13.99 -5.25 -1.24
C LEU A 183 15.13 -6.01 -0.56
N LEU A 184 14.78 -7.05 0.21
CA LEU A 184 15.70 -8.00 0.84
C LEU A 184 15.24 -9.44 0.57
N ASP A 185 16.18 -10.37 0.55
CA ASP A 185 15.88 -11.80 0.43
C ASP A 185 15.36 -12.41 1.74
N GLN A 186 15.75 -11.85 2.88
CA GLN A 186 15.47 -12.37 4.21
C GLN A 186 14.92 -11.29 5.14
N VAL A 187 14.27 -11.73 6.22
CA VAL A 187 13.79 -10.83 7.28
C VAL A 187 15.00 -10.11 7.90
N PRO A 188 15.00 -8.77 8.02
CA PRO A 188 16.13 -8.04 8.61
C PRO A 188 16.37 -8.49 10.05
N ASP A 189 17.61 -8.51 10.51
CA ASP A 189 17.96 -8.83 11.91
C ASP A 189 17.46 -7.77 12.91
N ALA A 190 17.60 -8.03 14.21
CA ALA A 190 17.10 -7.12 15.26
C ALA A 190 17.72 -5.71 15.18
N SER A 191 19.00 -5.62 14.80
CA SER A 191 19.73 -4.36 14.67
C SER A 191 19.20 -3.55 13.49
N SER A 192 19.11 -4.15 12.30
CA SER A 192 18.54 -3.53 11.10
C SER A 192 17.09 -3.11 11.31
N ARG A 193 16.26 -3.98 11.89
CA ARG A 193 14.86 -3.65 12.20
C ARG A 193 14.75 -2.43 13.09
N ARG A 194 15.66 -2.25 14.05
CA ARG A 194 15.65 -1.07 14.92
C ARG A 194 15.90 0.21 14.13
N ILE A 195 16.90 0.20 13.24
CA ILE A 195 17.23 1.35 12.38
C ILE A 195 16.04 1.66 11.46
N LEU A 196 15.50 0.65 10.77
CA LEU A 196 14.36 0.81 9.85
C LEU A 196 13.12 1.39 10.55
N VAL A 197 12.84 0.98 11.79
CA VAL A 197 11.74 1.56 12.60
C VAL A 197 11.97 3.04 12.89
N LEU A 198 13.18 3.45 13.26
CA LEU A 198 13.49 4.86 13.54
C LEU A 198 13.39 5.71 12.27
N VAL A 199 13.94 5.22 11.16
CA VAL A 199 13.80 5.84 9.82
C VAL A 199 12.33 5.99 9.46
N THR A 200 11.54 4.92 9.62
CA THR A 200 10.11 4.93 9.30
C THR A 200 9.34 5.97 10.11
N LYS A 201 9.62 6.07 11.42
CA LYS A 201 8.97 7.04 12.30
C LYS A 201 9.27 8.47 11.87
N LEU A 202 10.55 8.80 11.65
CA LEU A 202 10.94 10.15 11.23
C LEU A 202 10.32 10.51 9.88
N LEU A 203 10.38 9.61 8.90
CA LEU A 203 9.76 9.83 7.58
C LEU A 203 8.24 9.98 7.67
N PHE A 204 7.55 9.19 8.47
CA PHE A 204 6.10 9.30 8.63
C PHE A 204 5.70 10.64 9.30
N ASN A 205 6.37 11.02 10.38
CA ASN A 205 6.14 12.30 11.04
C ASN A 205 6.47 13.50 10.12
N CYS A 206 7.54 13.40 9.34
CA CYS A 206 7.87 14.36 8.28
C CYS A 206 6.74 14.45 7.23
N SER A 207 6.24 13.30 6.76
CA SER A 207 5.18 13.25 5.74
C SER A 207 3.86 13.88 6.21
N THR A 208 3.58 13.82 7.50
CA THR A 208 2.33 14.34 8.10
C THR A 208 2.50 15.74 8.68
N ASP A 209 3.72 16.29 8.66
CA ASP A 209 4.06 17.59 9.26
C ASP A 209 3.69 17.65 10.76
N VAL A 210 3.90 16.53 11.47
CA VAL A 210 3.61 16.40 12.90
C VAL A 210 4.89 16.11 13.67
N GLU A 211 5.30 17.07 14.49
CA GLU A 211 6.46 16.95 15.37
C GLU A 211 6.30 15.88 16.47
N PHE A 212 7.41 15.34 16.95
CA PHE A 212 7.39 14.41 18.07
C PHE A 212 7.03 15.13 19.38
N GLY A 213 5.95 14.67 20.01
CA GLY A 213 5.41 15.24 21.25
C GLY A 213 5.95 14.59 22.52
N VAL A 214 5.16 14.64 23.61
CA VAL A 214 5.50 14.04 24.91
C VAL A 214 5.56 12.51 24.85
N LYS A 215 4.69 11.89 24.04
CA LYS A 215 4.61 10.42 23.90
C LYS A 215 5.91 9.81 23.37
N GLU A 216 6.67 10.56 22.57
CA GLU A 216 7.92 10.11 21.97
C GLU A 216 9.03 11.15 22.18
N ALA A 217 9.18 11.62 23.42
CA ALA A 217 10.10 12.70 23.76
C ALA A 217 11.55 12.47 23.30
N TYR A 218 12.00 11.20 23.24
CA TYR A 218 13.34 10.84 22.76
C TYR A 218 13.59 11.15 21.27
N MET A 219 12.54 11.34 20.47
CA MET A 219 12.64 11.71 19.05
C MET A 219 12.60 13.23 18.83
N ARG A 220 12.37 14.06 19.85
CA ARG A 220 12.26 15.52 19.68
C ARG A 220 13.50 16.17 19.10
N VAL A 221 14.67 15.58 19.33
CA VAL A 221 15.96 16.05 18.80
C VAL A 221 15.99 16.11 17.27
N VAL A 222 15.13 15.35 16.58
CA VAL A 222 15.02 15.37 15.11
C VAL A 222 13.82 16.17 14.58
N ASN A 223 13.12 16.95 15.41
CA ASN A 223 12.00 17.77 14.93
C ASN A 223 12.42 18.82 13.89
N GLY A 224 13.66 19.33 13.96
CA GLY A 224 14.20 20.26 12.95
C GLY A 224 14.10 19.70 11.54
N PHE A 225 14.38 18.40 11.34
CA PHE A 225 14.25 17.72 10.05
C PHE A 225 12.81 17.77 9.49
N ILE A 226 11.79 17.62 10.36
CA ILE A 226 10.38 17.65 9.97
C ILE A 226 10.04 19.03 9.42
N VAL A 227 10.38 20.07 10.18
CA VAL A 227 10.12 21.48 9.81
C VAL A 227 10.84 21.86 8.52
N GLU A 228 12.11 21.47 8.39
CA GLU A 228 12.92 21.75 7.20
C GLU A 228 12.40 21.06 5.93
N ASN A 229 11.89 19.83 6.05
CA ASN A 229 11.38 19.07 4.91
C ASN A 229 9.87 19.26 4.64
N ALA A 230 9.13 19.97 5.49
CA ALA A 230 7.70 20.22 5.31
C ALA A 230 7.34 20.83 3.94
N PRO A 231 8.07 21.83 3.40
CA PRO A 231 7.82 22.37 2.06
C PRO A 231 8.05 21.33 0.94
N ARG A 232 8.99 20.41 1.14
CA ARG A 232 9.29 19.34 0.17
C ARG A 232 8.21 18.27 0.14
N MET A 233 7.64 17.94 1.29
CA MET A 233 6.47 17.06 1.38
C MET A 233 5.25 17.72 0.74
N ALA A 234 5.02 19.02 0.98
CA ALA A 234 3.97 19.76 0.29
C ALA A 234 4.15 19.71 -1.24
N PHE A 235 5.37 19.94 -1.74
CA PHE A 235 5.68 19.82 -3.17
C PHE A 235 5.37 18.42 -3.74
N LEU A 236 5.76 17.36 -3.01
CA LEU A 236 5.43 15.97 -3.37
C LEU A 236 3.92 15.79 -3.54
N TYR A 237 3.12 16.25 -2.58
CA TYR A 237 1.66 16.10 -2.61
C TYR A 237 0.99 16.96 -3.68
N THR A 238 1.45 18.19 -3.88
CA THR A 238 0.98 19.03 -4.99
C THR A 238 1.25 18.35 -6.33
N ARG A 239 2.43 17.76 -6.54
CA ARG A 239 2.73 17.03 -7.79
C ARG A 239 1.91 15.76 -7.96
N LEU A 240 1.66 15.00 -6.89
CA LEU A 240 0.88 13.75 -6.92
C LEU A 240 -0.63 13.95 -7.06
N THR A 241 -1.12 15.14 -6.73
CA THR A 241 -2.55 15.46 -6.82
C THR A 241 -2.85 16.48 -7.93
N ALA A 242 -1.83 16.85 -8.72
CA ALA A 242 -1.98 17.70 -9.89
C ALA A 242 -2.89 17.02 -10.93
N LYS A 243 -3.68 17.83 -11.64
CA LYS A 243 -4.44 17.33 -12.78
C LYS A 243 -3.48 16.80 -13.84
N ARG A 244 -3.78 15.62 -14.38
CA ARG A 244 -3.08 15.00 -15.50
C ARG A 244 -4.09 14.79 -16.63
N ASP A 245 -3.64 15.04 -17.84
CA ASP A 245 -4.41 14.74 -19.05
C ASP A 245 -4.35 13.24 -19.35
N GLY A 246 -5.39 12.73 -20.01
CA GLY A 246 -5.52 11.32 -20.36
C GLY A 246 -6.83 10.71 -19.86
N GLU A 247 -7.26 9.65 -20.53
CA GLU A 247 -8.41 8.87 -20.09
C GLU A 247 -8.03 8.01 -18.89
N VAL A 248 -8.67 8.27 -17.75
CA VAL A 248 -8.38 7.60 -16.47
C VAL A 248 -8.40 6.08 -16.64
N GLU A 249 -9.43 5.55 -17.29
CA GLU A 249 -9.63 4.11 -17.51
C GLU A 249 -8.45 3.46 -18.27
N GLN A 250 -7.89 4.18 -19.25
CA GLN A 250 -6.73 3.72 -20.01
C GLN A 250 -5.47 3.68 -19.14
N CYS A 251 -5.26 4.67 -18.27
CA CYS A 251 -4.14 4.67 -17.32
C CYS A 251 -4.20 3.44 -16.39
N PHE A 252 -5.38 3.15 -15.82
CA PHE A 252 -5.57 1.96 -14.97
C PHE A 252 -5.31 0.66 -15.73
N THR A 253 -5.79 0.57 -16.97
CA THR A 253 -5.56 -0.61 -17.82
C THR A 253 -4.08 -0.80 -18.14
N ALA A 254 -3.39 0.26 -18.56
CA ALA A 254 -1.99 0.21 -18.95
C ALA A 254 -1.07 -0.15 -17.78
N ASP A 255 -1.26 0.48 -16.63
CA ASP A 255 -0.42 0.23 -15.44
C ASP A 255 -0.68 -1.13 -14.79
N SER A 256 -1.85 -1.72 -15.06
CA SER A 256 -2.24 -3.04 -14.56
C SER A 256 -2.04 -4.16 -15.57
N ASP A 257 -1.44 -3.88 -16.74
CA ASP A 257 -1.19 -4.87 -17.76
C ASP A 257 -0.22 -5.96 -17.25
N GLY A 258 -0.57 -7.23 -17.48
CA GLY A 258 0.16 -8.37 -16.96
C GLY A 258 0.16 -8.54 -15.42
N ILE A 259 -0.46 -7.63 -14.67
CA ILE A 259 -0.67 -7.75 -13.21
C ILE A 259 -2.12 -8.18 -12.93
N PHE A 260 -3.08 -7.42 -13.47
CA PHE A 260 -4.50 -7.60 -13.25
C PHE A 260 -5.35 -7.65 -14.53
N ALA A 261 -4.94 -7.02 -15.63
CA ALA A 261 -5.76 -6.93 -16.84
C ALA A 261 -5.61 -8.12 -17.81
N ARG A 262 -4.37 -8.53 -18.11
CA ARG A 262 -4.07 -9.63 -19.06
C ARG A 262 -3.63 -10.89 -18.34
N VAL A 263 -4.54 -11.44 -17.54
CA VAL A 263 -4.29 -12.66 -16.74
C VAL A 263 -4.62 -13.90 -17.58
N ALA A 264 -3.91 -15.01 -17.33
CA ALA A 264 -4.21 -16.29 -17.97
C ALA A 264 -5.66 -16.76 -17.69
N PRO A 265 -6.37 -17.35 -18.68
CA PRO A 265 -7.76 -17.79 -18.53
C PRO A 265 -8.00 -18.70 -17.33
N ASP A 266 -7.10 -19.68 -17.10
CA ASP A 266 -7.22 -20.62 -15.97
C ASP A 266 -7.18 -19.91 -14.61
N GLN A 267 -6.33 -18.87 -14.49
CA GLN A 267 -6.24 -18.09 -13.26
C GLN A 267 -7.49 -17.24 -13.04
N LEU A 268 -8.06 -16.67 -14.11
CA LEU A 268 -9.30 -15.90 -14.03
C LEU A 268 -10.50 -16.81 -13.68
N ALA A 269 -10.55 -18.03 -14.22
CA ALA A 269 -11.55 -19.02 -13.86
C ALA A 269 -11.45 -19.42 -12.37
N GLN A 270 -10.23 -19.63 -11.86
CA GLN A 270 -10.00 -19.88 -10.44
C GLN A 270 -10.44 -18.69 -9.57
N ASP A 271 -10.10 -17.46 -9.98
CA ASP A 271 -10.49 -16.25 -9.25
C ASP A 271 -12.02 -16.11 -9.16
N LEU A 272 -12.72 -16.38 -10.27
CA LEU A 272 -14.19 -16.37 -10.31
C LEU A 272 -14.76 -17.46 -9.39
N HIS A 273 -14.19 -18.66 -9.42
CA HIS A 273 -14.60 -19.75 -8.53
C HIS A 273 -14.41 -19.38 -7.05
N ASP A 274 -13.28 -18.78 -6.68
CA ASP A 274 -13.01 -18.35 -5.31
C ASP A 274 -14.00 -17.29 -4.84
N VAL A 275 -14.33 -16.32 -5.70
CA VAL A 275 -15.32 -15.27 -5.42
C VAL A 275 -16.73 -15.85 -5.27
N VAL A 276 -17.18 -16.68 -6.20
CA VAL A 276 -18.51 -17.32 -6.15
C VAL A 276 -18.63 -18.23 -4.93
N THR A 277 -17.60 -19.00 -4.62
CA THR A 277 -17.58 -19.88 -3.43
C THR A 277 -17.67 -19.09 -2.13
N ALA A 278 -16.96 -17.95 -2.05
CA ALA A 278 -17.05 -17.09 -0.87
C ALA A 278 -18.40 -16.40 -0.78
N LEU A 279 -18.96 -15.95 -1.91
CA LEU A 279 -20.30 -15.36 -1.98
C LEU A 279 -21.37 -16.36 -1.54
N GLY A 280 -21.29 -17.62 -1.97
CA GLY A 280 -22.25 -18.67 -1.61
C GLY A 280 -22.36 -18.96 -0.12
N LYS A 281 -21.30 -18.72 0.66
CA LYS A 281 -21.35 -18.84 2.13
C LYS A 281 -22.19 -17.76 2.81
N HIS A 282 -22.48 -16.66 2.10
CA HIS A 282 -23.12 -15.47 2.64
C HIS A 282 -24.21 -14.94 1.71
N ILE A 283 -24.75 -15.78 0.80
CA ILE A 283 -25.61 -15.32 -0.29
C ILE A 283 -26.90 -14.68 0.23
N ASP A 284 -27.52 -15.24 1.26
CA ASP A 284 -28.77 -14.71 1.82
C ASP A 284 -28.58 -13.29 2.38
N ASP A 285 -27.52 -13.08 3.16
CA ASP A 285 -27.17 -11.77 3.73
C ASP A 285 -26.83 -10.74 2.66
N VAL A 286 -26.05 -11.14 1.66
CA VAL A 286 -25.65 -10.26 0.56
C VAL A 286 -26.85 -9.93 -0.31
N GLN A 287 -27.68 -10.90 -0.66
CA GLN A 287 -28.88 -10.70 -1.46
C GLN A 287 -29.86 -9.77 -0.74
N ALA A 288 -30.09 -9.95 0.56
CA ALA A 288 -30.93 -9.05 1.35
C ALA A 288 -30.43 -7.60 1.28
N LYS A 289 -29.11 -7.38 1.40
CA LYS A 289 -28.52 -6.04 1.26
C LYS A 289 -28.61 -5.49 -0.16
N VAL A 290 -28.37 -6.31 -1.17
CA VAL A 290 -28.45 -5.89 -2.58
C VAL A 290 -29.89 -5.57 -2.95
N ALA A 291 -30.88 -6.30 -2.46
CA ALA A 291 -32.29 -6.07 -2.74
C ALA A 291 -32.78 -4.69 -2.25
N VAL A 292 -32.18 -4.16 -1.18
CA VAL A 292 -32.45 -2.78 -0.71
C VAL A 292 -32.08 -1.74 -1.77
N ALA A 293 -31.02 -1.98 -2.54
CA ALA A 293 -30.56 -1.07 -3.60
C ALA A 293 -31.11 -1.41 -4.99
N SER A 294 -31.26 -2.69 -5.32
CA SER A 294 -31.72 -3.19 -6.63
C SER A 294 -32.22 -4.63 -6.54
N GLU A 295 -33.55 -4.78 -6.58
CA GLU A 295 -34.21 -6.10 -6.61
C GLU A 295 -33.83 -6.96 -7.85
N PRO A 296 -33.74 -6.40 -9.08
CA PRO A 296 -33.29 -7.18 -10.24
C PRO A 296 -31.88 -7.73 -10.09
N LEU A 297 -30.96 -6.95 -9.51
CA LEU A 297 -29.58 -7.38 -9.28
C LEU A 297 -29.50 -8.48 -8.22
N ALA A 298 -30.32 -8.39 -7.17
CA ALA A 298 -30.42 -9.40 -6.13
C ALA A 298 -30.89 -10.75 -6.71
N ALA A 299 -31.86 -10.74 -7.63
CA ALA A 299 -32.33 -11.95 -8.31
C ALA A 299 -31.25 -12.59 -9.20
N GLN A 300 -30.49 -11.78 -9.94
CA GLN A 300 -29.37 -12.26 -10.75
C GLN A 300 -28.26 -12.88 -9.89
N LEU A 301 -27.96 -12.27 -8.74
CA LEU A 301 -26.95 -12.76 -7.80
C LEU A 301 -27.29 -14.16 -7.26
N HIS A 302 -28.56 -14.38 -6.90
CA HIS A 302 -29.02 -15.68 -6.42
C HIS A 302 -28.91 -16.76 -7.52
N ALA A 303 -29.29 -16.43 -8.75
CA ALA A 303 -29.20 -17.35 -9.89
C ALA A 303 -27.76 -17.75 -10.23
N LEU A 304 -26.79 -16.85 -10.04
CA LEU A 304 -25.36 -17.11 -10.29
C LEU A 304 -24.74 -18.09 -9.27
N VAL A 305 -25.23 -18.12 -8.04
CA VAL A 305 -24.63 -18.86 -6.93
C VAL A 305 -25.34 -20.20 -6.69
N CYS A 306 -26.66 -20.22 -6.88
CA CYS A 306 -27.48 -21.42 -6.88
C CYS A 306 -28.03 -21.66 -8.30
N PRO A 307 -27.20 -22.17 -9.22
CA PRO A 307 -27.70 -22.55 -10.54
C PRO A 307 -28.79 -23.61 -10.33
N SER A 308 -30.02 -23.29 -10.70
CA SER A 308 -31.08 -24.29 -10.80
C SER A 308 -30.60 -25.37 -11.77
N SER A 309 -30.84 -26.64 -11.42
CA SER A 309 -30.44 -27.86 -12.15
C SER A 309 -30.91 -27.94 -13.62
N SER A 310 -31.48 -26.88 -14.19
CA SER A 310 -32.07 -26.82 -15.52
C SER A 310 -31.36 -25.87 -16.50
N ALA A 311 -30.25 -25.23 -16.13
CA ALA A 311 -29.52 -24.30 -17.00
C ALA A 311 -28.08 -24.78 -17.28
N LEU A 312 -27.96 -26.02 -17.76
CA LEU A 312 -26.79 -26.50 -18.49
C LEU A 312 -27.16 -26.42 -19.97
N GLU A 313 -26.98 -25.26 -20.59
CA GLU A 313 -26.86 -25.01 -22.04
C GLU A 313 -27.08 -23.52 -22.28
N ASP A 314 -26.01 -22.74 -22.15
CA ASP A 314 -25.74 -21.59 -23.01
C ASP A 314 -24.33 -21.09 -22.66
N GLU A 315 -23.34 -21.57 -23.42
CA GLU A 315 -22.01 -20.97 -23.44
C GLU A 315 -22.14 -19.51 -23.86
N VAL A 316 -21.90 -18.59 -22.92
CA VAL A 316 -21.69 -17.19 -23.25
C VAL A 316 -20.29 -17.05 -23.85
N VAL A 317 -20.19 -17.28 -25.16
CA VAL A 317 -19.01 -16.94 -25.96
C VAL A 317 -18.98 -15.43 -26.17
N LEU A 318 -18.14 -14.71 -25.43
CA LEU A 318 -17.85 -13.30 -25.70
C LEU A 318 -16.67 -13.18 -26.67
N PRO A 319 -16.74 -12.28 -27.67
CA PRO A 319 -15.70 -12.13 -28.68
C PRO A 319 -14.46 -11.45 -28.09
N VAL A 320 -13.31 -12.11 -28.21
CA VAL A 320 -11.98 -11.55 -27.89
C VAL A 320 -11.42 -10.88 -29.16
N PRO A 321 -11.02 -9.60 -29.13
CA PRO A 321 -10.25 -9.02 -30.23
C PRO A 321 -8.81 -9.54 -30.18
N GLU A 322 -8.37 -10.23 -31.24
CA GLU A 322 -6.95 -10.57 -31.41
C GLU A 322 -6.16 -9.31 -31.80
N GLU A 323 -5.36 -8.77 -30.88
CA GLU A 323 -4.27 -7.87 -31.25
C GLU A 323 -2.94 -8.43 -30.75
N LYS A 324 -2.14 -8.90 -31.70
CA LYS A 324 -0.79 -9.45 -31.47
C LYS A 324 0.19 -8.31 -31.16
N LEU A 325 0.42 -8.01 -29.88
CA LEU A 325 1.63 -7.31 -29.44
C LEU A 325 2.39 -8.12 -28.38
N LYS A 326 3.69 -8.31 -28.62
CA LYS A 326 4.62 -9.08 -27.79
C LYS A 326 4.74 -8.47 -26.38
N PRO A 327 4.70 -9.26 -25.30
CA PRO A 327 4.86 -8.74 -23.94
C PRO A 327 6.34 -8.39 -23.68
N LYS A 328 6.59 -7.18 -23.18
CA LYS A 328 7.85 -6.82 -22.51
C LYS A 328 7.59 -6.73 -21.00
N GLY A 329 8.24 -7.60 -20.21
CA GLY A 329 8.65 -7.26 -18.84
C GLY A 329 7.78 -7.65 -17.62
N ALA A 330 6.69 -8.40 -17.75
CA ALA A 330 5.79 -8.69 -16.61
C ALA A 330 6.22 -9.85 -15.67
N GLY A 331 7.27 -10.61 -15.99
CA GLY A 331 7.59 -11.88 -15.32
C GLY A 331 8.05 -11.78 -13.85
N MET A 332 8.54 -10.62 -13.41
CA MET A 332 9.12 -10.47 -12.07
C MET A 332 8.06 -10.14 -10.99
N ILE A 333 7.02 -9.38 -11.34
CA ILE A 333 6.01 -8.88 -10.39
C ILE A 333 5.03 -9.99 -9.97
N LEU A 334 4.63 -10.88 -10.89
CA LEU A 334 3.65 -11.93 -10.60
C LEU A 334 4.19 -13.01 -9.63
N ASN A 335 5.46 -13.38 -9.79
CA ASN A 335 6.13 -14.34 -8.90
C ASN A 335 6.34 -13.79 -7.48
N PHE A 336 6.44 -12.46 -7.36
CA PHE A 336 6.57 -11.78 -6.09
C PHE A 336 5.29 -11.91 -5.23
N PHE A 337 4.12 -11.65 -5.81
CA PHE A 337 2.85 -11.74 -5.10
C PHE A 337 2.38 -13.16 -4.80
N LYS A 338 2.73 -14.15 -5.65
CA LYS A 338 2.46 -15.57 -5.37
C LYS A 338 3.23 -16.13 -4.16
N LYS A 339 4.43 -15.62 -3.87
CA LYS A 339 5.20 -16.02 -2.67
C LYS A 339 4.63 -15.44 -1.37
N SER A 340 4.07 -14.22 -1.42
CA SER A 340 3.52 -13.54 -0.23
C SER A 340 2.19 -14.14 0.27
N SER A 341 1.48 -14.91 -0.55
CA SER A 341 0.21 -15.58 -0.19
C SER A 341 0.39 -16.96 0.47
N GLY A 342 1.62 -17.47 0.59
CA GLY A 342 1.90 -18.84 1.07
C GLY A 342 2.30 -18.99 2.55
N GLY A 343 2.23 -17.93 3.37
CA GLY A 343 2.71 -17.94 4.75
C GLY A 343 1.73 -18.52 5.78
N GLY A 344 1.40 -19.81 5.67
CA GLY A 344 0.57 -20.55 6.63
C GLY A 344 1.31 -21.73 7.24
N GLY A 345 2.45 -21.48 7.90
CA GLY A 345 3.23 -22.51 8.58
C GLY A 345 2.71 -22.78 9.99
N SER A 346 1.81 -23.76 10.13
CA SER A 346 1.41 -24.37 11.40
C SER A 346 2.63 -25.06 12.05
N PHE A 347 3.15 -24.51 13.15
CA PHE A 347 4.07 -25.21 14.04
C PHE A 347 3.27 -26.18 14.93
N THR A 348 3.26 -27.46 14.56
CA THR A 348 2.92 -28.56 15.48
C THR A 348 4.23 -29.17 15.98
N ALA A 349 4.62 -28.82 17.21
CA ALA A 349 5.74 -29.45 17.88
C ALA A 349 5.30 -30.82 18.43
N SER A 350 5.63 -31.90 17.70
CA SER A 350 5.57 -33.26 18.20
C SER A 350 6.76 -33.53 19.13
N GLN A 351 6.47 -33.80 20.40
CA GLN A 351 7.43 -34.33 21.37
C GLN A 351 7.89 -35.74 20.96
N GLN A 352 9.21 -35.96 20.93
CA GLN A 352 9.81 -37.28 21.10
C GLN A 352 10.98 -37.16 22.10
N PRO A 353 11.15 -38.14 23.02
CA PRO A 353 12.18 -38.10 24.06
C PRO A 353 13.55 -38.55 23.52
N PRO A 354 14.66 -38.26 24.21
CA PRO A 354 16.00 -38.59 23.74
C PRO A 354 16.31 -40.09 23.90
N PRO A 355 17.18 -40.67 23.05
CA PRO A 355 17.67 -42.03 23.26
C PRO A 355 18.76 -42.05 24.33
N THR A 356 18.66 -43.05 25.20
CA THR A 356 19.72 -43.50 26.10
C THR A 356 20.89 -44.08 25.31
N ASN A 357 22.07 -43.48 25.46
CA ASN A 357 23.32 -44.14 25.89
C ASN A 357 24.43 -43.13 26.10
#